data_AF-A0A2W6C792-F1
#
_entry.id   AF-A0A2W6C792-F1
#
_cell.length_a   1.000
_cell.length_b   1.000
_cell.length_c   1.000
_cell.angle_alpha   90.00
_cell.angle_beta   90.00
_cell.angle_gamma   90.00
#
_symmetry.space_group_name_H-M   'P 1'
#
loop_
_entity.id
_entity.type
_entity.pdbx_description
1 polymer ?
#
loop_
_entity_poly.entity_id
_entity_poly.type
_entity_poly.pdbx_seq_one_letter_code
_entity_poly.pdbx_strand_id
1 'polypeptide(L)'
;MLQAWNFVLVIATFALTILGTFLTRSSVVVSVHNFSQSAVGPALLGFFVLVVGGGFVLFALRGEQVTSLSAPESLASREGVFLVNNLLLSLLAFVVLLGTVYPILIETLTGSQVSVGRPYFDRMAVPIAFALLLAMGVGPVTPYRRATAAVLRARLRIPLLVASATAAALALAG
;
A
#
# COMPACT_ATOMS: atom_id res chain seq x y z
N MET A 1 13.73 -6.57 12.42
CA MET A 1 12.69 -6.21 11.42
C MET A 1 11.89 -7.45 11.09
N LEU A 2 10.56 -7.33 11.01
CA LEU A 2 9.62 -8.46 10.92
C LEU A 2 9.86 -9.26 9.62
N GLN A 3 10.65 -10.34 9.68
CA GLN A 3 11.00 -11.14 8.50
C GLN A 3 9.76 -11.73 7.82
N ALA A 4 8.82 -12.24 8.63
CA ALA A 4 7.53 -12.73 8.16
C ALA A 4 6.76 -11.69 7.33
N TRP A 5 6.75 -10.43 7.79
CA TRP A 5 6.11 -9.33 7.07
C TRP A 5 6.73 -9.10 5.70
N ASN A 6 8.07 -9.12 5.61
CA ASN A 6 8.76 -8.95 4.34
C ASN A 6 8.43 -10.06 3.33
N PHE A 7 8.36 -11.32 3.77
CA PHE A 7 7.96 -12.43 2.89
C PHE A 7 6.54 -12.23 2.34
N VAL A 8 5.60 -11.86 3.21
CA VAL A 8 4.21 -11.56 2.79
C VAL A 8 4.19 -10.43 1.76
N LEU A 9 4.93 -9.35 2.00
CA LEU A 9 5.00 -8.22 1.06
C LEU A 9 5.59 -8.62 -0.29
N VAL A 10 6.64 -9.45 -0.32
CA VAL A 10 7.26 -9.91 -1.58
C VAL A 10 6.29 -10.79 -2.37
N ILE A 11 5.65 -11.76 -1.72
CA ILE A 11 4.65 -12.63 -2.35
C ILE A 11 3.49 -11.77 -2.89
N ALA A 12 2.95 -10.87 -2.08
CA ALA A 12 1.86 -9.99 -2.47
C ALA A 12 2.25 -9.07 -3.63
N THR A 13 3.43 -8.46 -3.61
CA THR A 13 3.90 -7.56 -4.68
C THR A 13 3.99 -8.31 -6.00
N PHE A 14 4.61 -9.49 -6.00
CA PHE A 14 4.72 -10.30 -7.23
C PHE A 14 3.35 -10.80 -7.72
N ALA A 15 2.45 -11.20 -6.82
CA ALA A 15 1.09 -11.57 -7.18
C ALA A 15 0.31 -10.39 -7.81
N LEU A 16 0.47 -9.17 -7.24
CA LEU A 16 -0.20 -7.97 -7.72
C LEU A 16 0.29 -7.51 -9.10
N THR A 17 1.57 -7.72 -9.45
CA THR A 17 2.05 -7.44 -10.82
C THR A 17 1.43 -8.38 -11.85
N ILE A 18 1.29 -9.66 -11.50
CA ILE A 18 0.60 -10.64 -12.37
C ILE A 18 -0.88 -10.27 -12.50
N LEU A 19 -1.55 -9.93 -11.40
CA LEU A 19 -2.95 -9.49 -11.44
C LEU A 19 -3.13 -8.23 -12.29
N GLY A 20 -2.28 -7.22 -12.13
CA GLY A 20 -2.32 -6.01 -12.97
C GLY A 20 -2.12 -6.31 -14.47
N THR A 21 -1.23 -7.25 -14.78
CA THR A 21 -1.01 -7.71 -16.16
C THR A 21 -2.23 -8.47 -16.70
N PHE A 22 -2.86 -9.30 -15.87
CA PHE A 22 -4.11 -9.96 -16.20
C PHE A 22 -5.20 -8.93 -16.54
N LEU A 23 -5.45 -7.96 -15.66
CA LEU A 23 -6.50 -6.94 -15.84
C LEU A 23 -6.34 -6.12 -17.13
N THR A 24 -5.10 -5.84 -17.56
CA THR A 24 -4.81 -5.05 -18.78
C THR A 24 -4.76 -5.88 -20.06
N ARG A 25 -4.76 -7.22 -19.99
CA ARG A 25 -4.63 -8.13 -21.14
C ARG A 25 -5.83 -9.05 -21.36
N SER A 26 -6.70 -9.20 -20.37
CA SER A 26 -7.82 -10.16 -20.39
C SER A 26 -9.17 -9.56 -20.77
N SER A 27 -9.25 -8.24 -21.01
CA SER A 27 -10.50 -7.51 -21.25
C SER A 27 -11.58 -7.61 -20.17
N VAL A 28 -11.20 -8.08 -18.97
CA VAL A 28 -12.10 -8.16 -17.81
C VAL A 28 -12.48 -6.77 -17.28
N VAL A 29 -11.68 -5.75 -17.56
CA VAL A 29 -11.98 -4.36 -17.21
C VAL A 29 -12.11 -3.52 -18.47
N VAL A 30 -13.22 -2.79 -18.59
CA VAL A 30 -13.39 -1.75 -19.61
C VAL A 30 -12.55 -0.54 -19.19
N SER A 31 -11.35 -0.41 -19.76
CA SER A 31 -10.42 0.68 -19.48
C SER A 31 -9.86 1.22 -20.78
N VAL A 32 -9.67 2.54 -20.85
CA VAL A 32 -8.94 3.19 -21.95
C VAL A 32 -7.49 2.71 -22.05
N HIS A 33 -6.96 2.07 -21.00
CA HIS A 33 -5.63 1.49 -20.96
C HIS A 33 -5.59 0.00 -21.34
N ASN A 34 -6.71 -0.58 -21.74
CA ASN A 34 -6.79 -1.95 -22.26
C ASN A 34 -6.54 -1.94 -23.77
N PHE A 35 -5.26 -1.82 -24.16
CA PHE A 35 -4.86 -1.63 -25.56
C PHE A 35 -4.64 -2.93 -26.34
N SER A 36 -4.65 -4.09 -25.67
CA SER A 36 -4.32 -5.35 -26.33
C SER A 36 -5.11 -6.52 -25.75
N GLN A 37 -6.04 -7.05 -26.54
CA GLN A 37 -6.68 -8.33 -26.25
C GLN A 37 -5.75 -9.47 -26.64
N SER A 38 -5.53 -10.41 -25.73
CA SER A 38 -4.66 -11.55 -25.96
C SER A 38 -5.21 -12.79 -25.25
N ALA A 39 -5.05 -13.97 -25.87
CA ALA A 39 -5.50 -15.25 -25.33
C ALA A 39 -4.76 -15.69 -24.04
N VAL A 40 -3.83 -14.88 -23.52
CA VAL A 40 -3.03 -15.19 -22.33
C VAL A 40 -3.77 -15.01 -21.01
N GLY A 41 -4.96 -14.41 -21.00
CA GLY A 41 -5.74 -14.13 -19.78
C GLY A 41 -5.89 -15.36 -18.85
N PRO A 42 -6.39 -16.51 -19.33
CA PRO A 42 -6.50 -17.72 -18.53
C PRO A 42 -5.17 -18.24 -17.99
N ALA A 43 -4.09 -18.15 -18.78
CA ALA A 43 -2.76 -18.56 -18.34
C ALA A 43 -2.22 -17.65 -17.22
N LEU A 44 -2.42 -16.34 -17.34
CA LEU A 44 -2.06 -15.36 -16.29
C LEU A 44 -2.87 -15.57 -15.01
N LEU A 45 -4.17 -15.86 -15.12
CA LEU A 45 -5.01 -16.15 -13.95
C LEU A 45 -4.58 -17.44 -13.25
N GLY A 46 -4.31 -18.51 -14.02
CA GLY A 46 -3.76 -19.75 -13.47
C GLY A 46 -2.41 -19.54 -12.79
N PHE A 47 -1.52 -18.74 -13.40
CA PHE A 47 -0.23 -18.38 -12.82
C PHE A 47 -0.37 -17.54 -11.55
N PHE A 48 -1.31 -16.59 -11.52
CA PHE A 48 -1.64 -15.82 -10.33
C PHE A 48 -2.08 -16.72 -9.18
N VAL A 49 -3.01 -17.64 -9.41
CA VAL A 49 -3.48 -18.60 -8.40
C VAL A 49 -2.33 -19.48 -7.90
N LEU A 50 -1.47 -19.95 -8.80
CA LEU A 50 -0.28 -20.74 -8.43
C LEU A 50 0.69 -19.94 -7.56
N VAL A 51 0.95 -18.67 -7.89
CA VAL A 51 1.86 -17.80 -7.15
C VAL A 51 1.32 -17.47 -5.77
N VAL A 52 0.03 -17.10 -5.68
CA VAL A 52 -0.61 -16.81 -4.40
C VAL A 52 -0.67 -18.08 -3.55
N GLY A 53 -1.26 -19.16 -4.07
CA GLY A 53 -1.41 -20.42 -3.35
C GLY A 53 -0.06 -21.03 -2.97
N GLY A 54 0.82 -21.22 -3.94
CA GLY A 54 2.15 -21.79 -3.72
C GLY A 54 3.03 -20.93 -2.81
N GLY A 55 3.02 -19.61 -3.00
CA GLY A 55 3.77 -18.68 -2.16
C GLY A 55 3.34 -18.73 -0.69
N PHE A 56 2.04 -18.62 -0.42
CA PHE A 56 1.51 -18.66 0.95
C PHE A 56 1.59 -20.05 1.59
N VAL A 57 1.42 -21.14 0.83
CA VAL A 57 1.64 -22.50 1.34
C VAL A 57 3.10 -22.70 1.73
N LEU A 58 4.06 -22.32 0.89
CA LEU A 58 5.48 -22.41 1.23
C LEU A 58 5.84 -21.54 2.44
N PHE A 59 5.29 -20.34 2.52
CA PHE A 59 5.45 -19.46 3.68
C PHE A 59 4.93 -20.11 4.97
N ALA A 60 3.74 -20.73 4.94
CA ALA A 60 3.18 -21.44 6.08
C ALA A 60 4.03 -22.66 6.48
N LEU A 61 4.47 -23.47 5.50
CA LEU A 61 5.31 -24.65 5.75
C LEU A 61 6.71 -24.30 6.26
N ARG A 62 7.23 -23.12 5.93
CA ARG A 62 8.55 -22.64 6.36
C ARG A 62 8.48 -21.61 7.48
N GLY A 63 7.31 -21.39 8.08
CA GLY A 63 7.08 -20.32 9.06
C GLY A 63 8.07 -20.31 10.22
N GLU A 64 8.45 -21.49 10.74
CA GLU A 64 9.43 -21.63 11.83
C GLU A 64 10.82 -21.08 11.48
N GLN A 65 11.21 -21.15 10.20
CA GLN A 65 12.50 -20.66 9.69
C GLN A 65 12.50 -19.14 9.46
N VAL A 66 11.32 -18.50 9.49
CA VAL A 66 11.10 -17.08 9.15
C VAL A 66 10.93 -16.21 10.41
N THR A 67 11.25 -16.77 11.58
CA THR A 67 11.06 -16.11 12.87
C THR A 67 12.19 -15.10 13.14
N SER A 68 11.85 -13.81 13.17
CA SER A 68 12.80 -12.76 13.54
C SER A 68 12.89 -12.59 15.06
N LEU A 69 14.11 -12.58 15.61
CA LEU A 69 14.40 -12.42 17.05
C LEU A 69 14.19 -11.00 17.63
N SER A 70 13.80 -10.01 16.81
CA SER A 70 13.86 -8.60 17.23
C SER A 70 12.63 -7.81 16.77
N ALA A 71 11.73 -7.56 17.72
CA ALA A 71 10.70 -6.53 17.61
C ALA A 71 11.33 -5.14 17.83
N PRO A 72 10.77 -4.07 17.23
CA PRO A 72 11.25 -2.71 17.50
C PRO A 72 11.11 -2.39 19.00
N GLU A 73 12.13 -1.78 19.60
CA GLU A 73 12.10 -1.38 21.03
C GLU A 73 11.00 -0.35 21.33
N SER A 74 10.58 0.44 20.34
CA SER A 74 9.51 1.42 20.47
C SER A 74 8.91 1.78 19.11
N LEU A 75 7.59 2.02 19.07
CA LEU A 75 6.92 2.63 17.91
C LEU A 75 7.35 4.09 17.69
N ALA A 76 7.79 4.77 18.74
CA ALA A 76 8.35 6.13 18.68
C ALA A 76 9.86 6.10 18.38
N SER A 77 10.25 5.36 17.34
CA SER A 77 11.62 5.20 16.87
C SER A 77 11.65 5.27 15.34
N ARG A 78 12.82 5.43 14.74
CA ARG A 78 12.94 5.37 13.27
C ARG A 78 12.46 4.04 12.69
N GLU A 79 12.67 2.94 13.41
CA GLU A 79 12.17 1.61 13.02
C GLU A 79 10.64 1.52 13.13
N GLY A 80 10.07 2.11 14.18
CA GLY A 80 8.62 2.22 14.35
C GLY A 80 7.96 3.06 13.26
N VAL A 81 8.55 4.22 12.91
CA VAL A 81 8.04 5.05 11.81
C VAL A 81 8.17 4.34 10.46
N PHE A 82 9.25 3.58 10.24
CA PHE A 82 9.39 2.74 9.04
C PHE A 82 8.30 1.67 8.96
N LEU A 83 7.95 1.03 10.08
CA LEU A 83 6.86 0.05 10.13
C LEU A 83 5.50 0.71 9.85
N VAL A 84 5.23 1.87 10.44
CA VAL A 84 4.01 2.65 10.17
C VAL A 84 3.91 3.02 8.69
N ASN A 85 5.01 3.45 8.07
CA ASN A 85 5.04 3.78 6.65
C ASN A 85 4.66 2.56 5.78
N ASN A 86 5.27 1.40 6.04
CA ASN A 86 4.92 0.17 5.33
C ASN A 86 3.46 -0.23 5.53
N LEU A 87 2.93 -0.09 6.74
CA LEU A 87 1.52 -0.39 7.01
C LEU A 87 0.58 0.53 6.22
N LEU A 88 0.88 1.84 6.17
CA LEU A 88 0.09 2.81 5.41
C LEU A 88 0.15 2.53 3.90
N LEU A 89 1.33 2.19 3.37
CA LEU A 89 1.48 1.77 1.97
C LEU A 89 0.69 0.50 1.65
N SER A 90 0.76 -0.52 2.51
CA SER A 90 -0.03 -1.75 2.35
C SER A 90 -1.53 -1.49 2.42
N LEU A 91 -1.97 -0.62 3.33
CA LEU A 91 -3.38 -0.24 3.45
C LEU A 91 -3.86 0.53 2.21
N LEU A 92 -3.04 1.46 1.69
CA LEU A 92 -3.34 2.18 0.45
C LEU A 92 -3.46 1.22 -0.73
N ALA A 93 -2.52 0.29 -0.87
CA ALA A 93 -2.55 -0.75 -1.90
C ALA A 93 -3.82 -1.62 -1.79
N PHE A 94 -4.20 -2.00 -0.56
CA PHE A 94 -5.43 -2.75 -0.30
C PHE A 94 -6.69 -1.97 -0.72
N VAL A 95 -6.80 -0.69 -0.36
CA VAL A 95 -7.93 0.17 -0.75
C VAL A 95 -8.06 0.26 -2.26
N VAL A 96 -6.95 0.44 -2.97
CA VAL A 96 -6.90 0.52 -4.43
C VAL A 96 -7.27 -0.82 -5.07
N LEU A 97 -6.69 -1.92 -4.58
CA LEU A 97 -7.01 -3.27 -5.02
C LEU A 97 -8.51 -3.56 -4.87
N LEU A 98 -9.07 -3.27 -3.70
CA LEU A 98 -10.48 -3.50 -3.41
C LEU A 98 -11.38 -2.68 -4.35
N GLY A 99 -11.10 -1.38 -4.51
CA GLY A 99 -11.87 -0.53 -5.43
C GLY A 99 -11.79 -0.98 -6.89
N THR A 100 -10.67 -1.61 -7.28
CA THR A 100 -10.46 -2.11 -8.65
C THR A 100 -11.14 -3.46 -8.88
N VAL A 101 -11.06 -4.38 -7.91
CA VAL A 101 -11.57 -5.75 -8.04
C VAL A 101 -13.06 -5.83 -7.70
N TYR A 102 -13.59 -4.96 -6.84
CA TYR A 102 -14.98 -4.99 -6.42
C TYR A 102 -16.00 -4.94 -7.58
N PRO A 103 -15.90 -4.02 -8.55
CA PRO A 103 -16.76 -4.03 -9.75
C PRO A 103 -16.81 -5.36 -10.47
N ILE A 104 -15.62 -5.97 -10.67
CA ILE A 104 -15.44 -7.23 -11.39
C ILE A 104 -16.15 -8.37 -10.64
N LEU A 105 -16.03 -8.40 -9.32
CA LEU A 105 -16.70 -9.41 -8.48
C LEU A 105 -18.22 -9.27 -8.52
N ILE A 106 -18.74 -8.05 -8.43
CA ILE A 106 -20.19 -7.82 -8.49
C ILE A 106 -20.75 -8.18 -9.87
N GLU A 107 -20.07 -7.78 -10.94
CA GLU A 107 -20.44 -8.11 -12.31
C GLU A 107 -20.48 -9.63 -12.52
N THR A 108 -19.45 -10.35 -12.06
CA THR A 108 -19.38 -11.81 -12.22
C THR A 108 -20.41 -12.57 -11.39
N LEU A 109 -20.79 -12.08 -10.21
CA LEU A 109 -21.76 -12.74 -9.33
C LEU A 109 -23.22 -12.40 -9.64
N THR A 110 -23.49 -11.16 -10.05
CA THR A 110 -24.86 -10.63 -10.20
C THR A 110 -25.23 -10.31 -11.65
N GLY A 111 -24.26 -10.22 -12.56
CA GLY A 111 -24.44 -9.72 -13.92
C GLY A 111 -24.63 -8.20 -14.00
N SER A 112 -24.70 -7.50 -12.87
CA SER A 112 -24.87 -6.05 -12.84
C SER A 112 -23.53 -5.33 -12.92
N GLN A 113 -23.40 -4.45 -13.91
CA GLN A 113 -22.27 -3.54 -14.02
C GLN A 113 -22.37 -2.47 -12.93
N VAL A 114 -21.34 -2.37 -12.09
CA VAL A 114 -21.19 -1.29 -11.11
C VAL A 114 -19.85 -0.61 -11.31
N SER A 115 -19.77 0.68 -11.01
CA SER A 115 -18.52 1.44 -11.12
C SER A 115 -18.14 2.03 -9.78
N VAL A 116 -16.88 1.84 -9.38
CA VAL A 116 -16.29 2.51 -8.22
C VAL A 116 -15.57 3.75 -8.71
N GLY A 117 -16.19 4.91 -8.49
CA GLY A 117 -15.68 6.20 -8.94
C GLY A 117 -14.86 6.95 -7.89
N ARG A 118 -14.46 8.17 -8.28
CA ARG A 118 -13.70 9.13 -7.46
C ARG A 118 -14.15 9.26 -6.00
N PRO A 119 -15.45 9.32 -5.64
CA PRO A 119 -15.86 9.49 -4.24
C PRO A 119 -15.35 8.39 -3.28
N TYR A 120 -15.18 7.16 -3.77
CA TYR A 120 -14.59 6.07 -2.96
C TYR A 120 -13.12 6.33 -2.68
N PHE A 121 -12.33 6.64 -3.71
CA PHE A 121 -10.90 6.88 -3.58
C PHE A 121 -10.62 8.15 -2.78
N ASP A 122 -11.37 9.22 -2.99
CA ASP A 122 -11.22 10.47 -2.23
C ASP A 122 -11.49 10.24 -0.74
N ARG A 123 -12.48 9.42 -0.38
CA ARG A 123 -12.78 9.13 1.04
C ARG A 123 -11.79 8.17 1.68
N MET A 124 -11.33 7.16 0.95
CA MET A 124 -10.52 6.08 1.51
C MET A 124 -9.01 6.36 1.38
N ALA A 125 -8.54 6.76 0.20
CA ALA A 125 -7.11 6.89 -0.09
C ALA A 125 -6.52 8.21 0.39
N VAL A 126 -7.25 9.33 0.33
CA VAL A 126 -6.71 10.66 0.68
C VAL A 126 -6.27 10.74 2.14
N PRO A 127 -7.06 10.30 3.15
CA PRO A 127 -6.59 10.32 4.54
C PRO A 127 -5.33 9.48 4.76
N ILE A 128 -5.24 8.32 4.10
CA ILE A 128 -4.07 7.44 4.18
C ILE A 128 -2.85 8.11 3.54
N ALA A 129 -3.02 8.75 2.38
CA ALA A 129 -1.95 9.47 1.70
C ALA A 129 -1.43 10.65 2.53
N PHE A 130 -2.32 11.41 3.19
CA PHE A 130 -1.90 12.45 4.13
C PHE A 130 -1.14 11.89 5.33
N ALA A 131 -1.62 10.82 5.94
CA ALA A 131 -0.92 10.15 7.03
C ALA A 131 0.47 9.65 6.59
N LEU A 132 0.57 9.11 5.38
CA LEU A 132 1.82 8.63 4.78
C LEU A 132 2.80 9.78 4.56
N LEU A 133 2.35 10.90 4.00
CA LEU A 133 3.17 12.10 3.81
C LEU A 133 3.72 12.64 5.14
N LEU A 134 2.90 12.69 6.18
CA LEU A 134 3.35 13.08 7.52
C LEU A 134 4.38 12.09 8.08
N ALA A 135 4.13 10.78 7.94
CA ALA A 135 5.08 9.75 8.37
C ALA A 135 6.41 9.84 7.62
N MET A 136 6.39 10.12 6.31
CA MET A 136 7.58 10.34 5.48
C MET A 136 8.36 11.60 5.90
N GLY A 137 7.68 12.65 6.36
CA GLY A 137 8.34 13.85 6.91
C GLY A 137 8.96 13.62 8.28
N VAL A 138 8.30 12.86 9.16
CA VAL A 138 8.77 12.58 10.53
C VAL A 138 9.88 11.52 10.55
N GLY A 139 9.82 10.50 9.70
CA GLY A 139 10.76 9.37 9.71
C GLY A 139 12.25 9.76 9.68
N PRO A 140 12.71 10.60 8.73
CA PRO A 140 14.11 11.00 8.62
C PRO A 140 14.67 11.75 9.84
N VAL A 141 13.81 12.51 10.54
CA VAL A 141 14.22 13.31 11.70
C VAL A 141 14.13 12.54 13.02
N THR A 142 13.56 11.33 13.00
CA THR A 142 13.35 10.49 14.19
C THR A 142 14.64 9.70 14.52
N PRO A 143 15.13 9.72 15.78
CA PRO A 143 16.27 8.91 16.20
C PRO A 143 16.01 7.40 16.11
N TYR A 144 17.07 6.60 15.96
CA TYR A 144 16.97 5.13 15.81
C TYR A 144 16.40 4.40 17.04
N ARG A 145 16.69 4.84 18.27
CA ARG A 145 16.24 4.15 19.50
C ARG A 145 14.91 4.67 20.02
N ARG A 146 14.89 5.87 20.58
CA ARG A 146 13.67 6.49 21.11
C ARG A 146 13.65 7.98 20.80
N ALA A 147 12.54 8.43 20.24
CA ALA A 147 12.28 9.83 20.04
C ALA A 147 11.66 10.43 21.31
N THR A 148 12.31 11.44 21.88
CA THR A 148 11.70 12.28 22.91
C THR A 148 10.94 13.43 22.25
N ALA A 149 9.85 13.88 22.87
CA ALA A 149 9.04 14.99 22.37
C ALA A 149 9.85 16.29 22.18
N ALA A 150 10.88 16.50 23.02
CA ALA A 150 11.79 17.64 22.90
C ALA A 150 12.64 17.59 21.62
N VAL A 151 13.20 16.42 21.28
CA VAL A 151 14.00 16.23 20.06
C VAL A 151 13.15 16.36 18.81
N LEU A 152 11.96 15.75 18.81
CA LEU A 152 10.98 15.88 17.72
C LEU A 152 10.59 17.35 17.52
N ARG A 153 10.24 18.07 18.60
CA ARG A 153 9.86 19.49 18.53
C ARG A 153 11.00 20.36 18.01
N ALA A 154 12.23 20.15 18.48
CA ALA A 154 13.39 20.92 18.03
C ALA A 154 13.66 20.74 16.53
N ARG A 155 13.46 19.53 16.00
CA ARG A 155 13.71 19.19 14.59
C ARG A 155 12.55 19.52 13.66
N LEU A 156 11.30 19.39 14.12
CA LEU A 156 10.10 19.58 13.29
C LEU A 156 9.57 21.02 13.30
N ARG A 157 9.92 21.85 14.29
CA ARG A 157 9.36 23.22 14.41
C ARG A 157 9.58 24.07 13.16
N ILE A 158 10.79 24.09 12.61
CA ILE A 158 11.12 24.93 11.44
C ILE A 158 10.41 24.39 10.19
N PRO A 159 10.52 23.09 9.85
CA PRO A 159 9.77 22.52 8.73
C PRO A 159 8.26 22.74 8.83
N LEU A 160 7.66 22.55 10.02
CA LEU A 160 6.23 22.76 10.21
C LEU A 160 5.84 24.23 10.02
N LEU A 161 6.59 25.18 10.59
CA LEU A 161 6.33 26.61 10.41
C LEU A 161 6.42 27.03 8.95
N VAL A 162 7.45 26.59 8.23
CA VAL A 162 7.62 26.88 6.80
C VAL A 162 6.48 26.25 5.99
N ALA A 163 6.14 24.98 6.24
CA ALA A 163 5.05 24.30 5.55
C ALA A 163 3.69 24.99 5.79
N SER A 164 3.39 25.36 7.04
CA SER A 164 2.17 26.08 7.39
C SER A 164 2.11 27.47 6.78
N ALA A 165 3.22 28.22 6.78
CA ALA A 165 3.31 29.53 6.16
C ALA A 165 3.10 29.45 4.64
N THR A 166 3.74 28.51 3.96
CA THR A 166 3.56 28.27 2.52
C THR A 166 2.12 27.86 2.20
N ALA A 167 1.53 26.95 2.99
CA ALA A 167 0.14 26.53 2.80
C ALA A 167 -0.84 27.71 2.97
N ALA A 168 -0.62 28.57 3.97
CA ALA A 168 -1.42 29.77 4.18
C ALA A 168 -1.25 30.78 3.03
N ALA A 169 -0.01 31.00 2.56
CA ALA A 169 0.27 31.90 1.44
C ALA A 169 -0.42 31.44 0.15
N LEU A 170 -0.37 30.14 -0.16
CA LEU A 170 -1.06 29.56 -1.31
C LEU A 170 -2.58 29.71 -1.17
N ALA A 171 -3.15 29.39 0.00
CA ALA A 171 -4.59 29.54 0.23
C ALA A 171 -5.08 30.99 0.10
N LEU A 172 -4.24 31.98 0.43
CA LEU A 172 -4.55 33.40 0.25
C LEU A 172 -4.36 33.88 -1.19
N ALA A 173 -3.51 33.22 -1.97
CA ALA A 173 -3.24 33.57 -3.37
C ALA A 173 -4.29 33.05 -4.36
N GLY A 174 -5.07 32.02 -3.95
CA GLY A 174 -6.08 31.36 -4.79
C GLY A 174 -5.52 30.19 -5.58
#